data_AF-A0A7L4ZW43-F1
#
_entry.id   AF-A0A7L4ZW43-F1
#
_cell.length_a   1.000
_cell.length_b   1.000
_cell.length_c   1.000
_cell.angle_alpha   90.00
_cell.angle_beta   90.00
_cell.angle_gamma   90.00
#
_symmetry.space_group_name_H-M   'P 1'
#
loop_
_entity.id
_entity.type
_entity.pdbx_description
1 polymer ?
#
loop_
_entity_poly.entity_id
_entity_poly.type
_entity_poly.pdbx_seq_one_letter_code
_entity_poly.pdbx_strand_id
1 'polypeptide(L)'
;MKRLFSFLLMLLGTAAATVAQKVEVKGDAILVDGAKYALIEQDGCGLMDVDCMYYLKSLDGKRLFVVKQQIFNDPAEVKASSPEGRVLYLQYLFTGSGTKAETSFPTTLHLRAIDVARKVVKAGLFANGTLNEQAAADFVTNNGNAFSERRQALNGR
;
A
#
# COMPACT_ATOMS: atom_id res chain seq x y z
N MET A 1 13.35 57.06 -23.02
CA MET A 1 12.35 55.99 -22.88
C MET A 1 13.06 54.64 -22.96
N LYS A 2 13.75 54.32 -21.88
CA LYS A 2 14.45 53.06 -21.58
C LYS A 2 13.70 52.48 -20.39
N ARG A 3 13.64 51.15 -20.28
CA ARG A 3 13.00 50.38 -19.19
C ARG A 3 11.50 50.14 -19.39
N LEU A 4 11.13 49.23 -20.29
CA LEU A 4 9.86 48.51 -20.12
C LEU A 4 9.76 47.16 -20.88
N PHE A 5 10.86 46.55 -21.32
CA PHE A 5 10.80 45.39 -22.23
C PHE A 5 11.63 44.16 -21.83
N SER A 6 12.10 44.06 -20.58
CA SER A 6 13.00 42.96 -20.16
C SER A 6 12.51 42.12 -18.97
N PHE A 7 11.25 42.24 -18.55
CA PHE A 7 10.71 41.49 -17.40
C PHE A 7 9.69 40.38 -17.75
N LEU A 8 9.48 40.08 -19.04
CA LEU A 8 8.44 39.13 -19.48
C LEU A 8 9.00 37.78 -20.00
N LEU A 9 10.28 37.49 -19.80
CA LEU A 9 10.94 36.30 -20.38
C LEU A 9 11.54 35.33 -19.35
N MET A 10 11.08 35.38 -18.09
CA MET A 10 11.58 34.53 -16.99
C MET A 10 10.47 33.76 -16.26
N LEU A 11 9.36 33.49 -16.96
CA LEU A 11 8.26 32.64 -16.50
C LEU A 11 8.05 31.44 -17.44
N LEU A 12 9.13 30.91 -18.04
CA LEU A 12 9.11 29.51 -18.48
C LEU A 12 9.21 28.65 -17.22
N GLY A 13 8.06 28.47 -16.59
CA GLY A 13 7.84 27.51 -15.54
C GLY A 13 8.36 26.16 -16.00
N THR A 14 9.32 25.64 -15.26
CA THR A 14 9.64 24.23 -15.22
C THR A 14 8.37 23.50 -14.80
N ALA A 15 7.56 23.12 -15.77
CA ALA A 15 6.57 22.07 -15.59
C ALA A 15 7.37 20.82 -15.22
N ALA A 16 7.55 20.59 -13.92
CA ALA A 16 8.02 19.32 -13.40
C ALA A 16 7.00 18.29 -13.88
N ALA A 17 7.31 17.64 -14.99
CA ALA A 17 6.57 16.47 -15.43
C ALA A 17 6.75 15.45 -14.29
N THR A 18 5.73 15.31 -13.45
CA THR A 18 5.62 14.20 -12.50
C THR A 18 5.48 12.94 -13.32
N VAL A 19 6.61 12.36 -13.71
CA VAL A 19 6.66 11.02 -14.30
C VAL A 19 6.22 10.07 -13.18
N ALA A 20 5.11 9.36 -13.41
CA ALA A 20 4.65 8.35 -12.47
C ALA A 20 5.75 7.27 -12.34
N GLN A 21 6.19 7.02 -11.10
CA GLN A 21 7.21 6.01 -10.81
C GLN A 21 6.77 4.63 -11.31
N LYS A 22 7.62 3.96 -12.07
CA LYS A 22 7.34 2.63 -12.61
C LYS A 22 7.63 1.58 -11.54
N VAL A 23 6.57 0.92 -11.04
CA VAL A 23 6.67 -0.16 -10.06
C VAL A 23 6.58 -1.52 -10.75
N GLU A 24 7.54 -2.40 -10.48
CA GLU A 24 7.59 -3.80 -10.96
C GLU A 24 7.86 -4.76 -9.80
N VAL A 25 7.43 -6.02 -9.96
CA VAL A 25 7.84 -7.12 -9.07
C VAL A 25 8.50 -8.20 -9.92
N LYS A 26 9.75 -8.54 -9.62
CA LYS A 26 10.53 -9.58 -10.33
C LYS A 26 11.13 -10.54 -9.32
N GLY A 27 10.66 -11.79 -9.33
CA GLY A 27 10.98 -12.74 -8.27
C GLY A 27 10.48 -12.23 -6.92
N ASP A 28 11.40 -12.12 -5.96
CA ASP A 28 11.15 -11.57 -4.63
C ASP A 28 11.44 -10.06 -4.51
N ALA A 29 11.85 -9.39 -5.60
CA ALA A 29 12.25 -7.98 -5.55
C ALA A 29 11.12 -7.04 -6.03
N ILE A 30 10.86 -6.00 -5.25
CA ILE A 30 10.11 -4.82 -5.69
C ILE A 30 11.11 -3.85 -6.32
N LEU A 31 10.84 -3.43 -7.56
CA LEU A 31 11.64 -2.46 -8.29
C LEU A 31 10.85 -1.17 -8.49
N VAL A 32 11.53 -0.04 -8.28
CA VAL A 32 11.04 1.31 -8.62
C VAL A 32 12.01 1.89 -9.63
N ASP A 33 11.50 2.16 -10.84
CA ASP A 33 12.29 2.66 -11.97
C ASP A 33 13.54 1.80 -12.26
N GLY A 34 13.41 0.49 -12.06
CA GLY A 34 14.47 -0.51 -12.26
C GLY A 34 15.42 -0.72 -11.07
N ALA A 35 15.40 0.15 -10.06
CA ALA A 35 16.20 0.01 -8.84
C ALA A 35 15.48 -0.84 -7.78
N LYS A 36 16.23 -1.66 -7.03
CA LYS A 36 15.67 -2.44 -5.91
C LYS A 36 15.18 -1.50 -4.80
N TYR A 37 13.92 -1.65 -4.44
CA TYR A 37 13.25 -0.83 -3.43
C TYR A 37 13.06 -1.59 -2.12
N ALA A 38 12.56 -2.83 -2.20
CA ALA A 38 12.33 -3.73 -1.08
C ALA A 38 12.26 -5.18 -1.58
N LEU A 39 12.19 -6.14 -0.66
CA LEU A 39 11.85 -7.53 -0.99
C LEU A 39 10.42 -7.85 -0.55
N ILE A 40 9.78 -8.77 -1.25
CA ILE A 40 8.43 -9.27 -0.97
C ILE A 40 8.41 -10.80 -1.04
N GLU A 41 7.91 -11.41 0.01
CA GLU A 41 7.69 -12.86 0.10
C GLU A 41 6.19 -13.10 0.22
N GLN A 42 5.67 -14.02 -0.59
CA GLN A 42 4.28 -14.42 -0.61
C GLN A 42 4.11 -15.73 0.17
N ASP A 43 3.08 -15.80 1.01
CA ASP A 43 2.71 -16.98 1.80
C ASP A 43 1.20 -17.17 1.79
N GLY A 44 0.72 -18.40 1.61
CA GLY A 44 -0.71 -18.74 1.64
C GLY A 44 -1.59 -18.03 0.60
N CYS A 45 -1.07 -17.76 -0.62
CA CYS A 45 -1.84 -17.08 -1.68
C CYS A 45 -2.10 -17.98 -2.90
N GLY A 46 -2.28 -19.29 -2.69
CA GLY A 46 -2.75 -20.21 -3.72
C GLY A 46 -4.22 -19.98 -4.11
N LEU A 47 -4.67 -20.62 -5.18
CA LEU A 47 -6.04 -20.49 -5.73
C LEU A 47 -7.16 -20.84 -4.71
N MET A 48 -6.84 -21.61 -3.66
CA MET A 48 -7.77 -22.08 -2.65
C MET A 48 -7.44 -21.57 -1.24
N ASP A 49 -6.39 -20.75 -1.11
CA ASP A 49 -5.96 -20.27 0.19
C ASP A 49 -6.79 -19.04 0.58
N VAL A 50 -7.34 -19.08 1.79
CA VAL A 50 -8.13 -17.98 2.35
C VAL A 50 -7.27 -16.91 3.02
N ASP A 51 -6.04 -17.27 3.39
CA ASP A 51 -5.12 -16.47 4.20
C ASP A 51 -3.88 -16.05 3.39
N CYS A 52 -4.08 -15.11 2.46
CA CYS A 52 -2.98 -14.57 1.67
C CYS A 52 -2.20 -13.50 2.44
N MET A 53 -0.89 -13.74 2.60
CA MET A 53 0.04 -12.87 3.31
C MET A 53 1.22 -12.46 2.43
N TYR A 54 1.62 -11.20 2.54
CA TYR A 54 2.81 -10.65 1.92
C TYR A 54 3.74 -10.08 2.97
N TYR A 55 4.90 -10.72 3.16
CA TYR A 55 5.94 -10.21 4.05
C TYR A 55 6.85 -9.25 3.28
N LEU A 56 6.92 -8.02 3.76
CA LEU A 56 7.78 -6.98 3.19
C LEU A 56 9.08 -6.93 4.01
N LYS A 57 10.21 -7.03 3.30
CA LYS A 57 11.53 -7.13 3.90
C LYS A 57 12.45 -6.03 3.39
N SER A 58 13.43 -5.68 4.21
CA SER A 58 14.57 -4.89 3.77
C SER A 58 15.43 -5.67 2.78
N LEU A 59 16.35 -4.97 2.10
CA LEU A 59 17.22 -5.57 1.09
C LEU A 59 18.22 -6.61 1.65
N ASP A 60 18.43 -6.62 2.96
CA ASP A 60 19.19 -7.63 3.70
C ASP A 60 18.33 -8.86 4.12
N GLY A 61 17.04 -8.86 3.80
CA GLY A 61 16.12 -9.97 4.08
C GLY A 61 15.39 -9.91 5.43
N LYS A 62 15.59 -8.87 6.26
CA LYS A 62 14.84 -8.73 7.52
C LYS A 62 13.38 -8.38 7.26
N ARG A 63 12.44 -9.14 7.84
CA ARG A 63 10.99 -8.87 7.79
C ARG A 63 10.66 -7.60 8.59
N LEU A 64 10.03 -6.62 7.95
CA LEU A 64 9.70 -5.31 8.54
C LEU A 64 8.21 -5.16 8.81
N PHE A 65 7.36 -5.71 7.94
CA PHE A 65 5.93 -5.75 8.16
C PHE A 65 5.28 -6.84 7.29
N VAL A 66 4.04 -7.17 7.61
CA VAL A 66 3.22 -8.10 6.82
C VAL A 66 1.94 -7.39 6.37
N VAL A 67 1.53 -7.66 5.14
CA VAL A 67 0.25 -7.26 4.59
C VAL A 67 -0.62 -8.50 4.48
N LYS A 68 -1.77 -8.49 5.16
CA LYS A 68 -2.73 -9.58 5.20
C LYS A 68 -3.99 -9.18 4.48
N GLN A 69 -4.51 -10.08 3.65
CA GLN A 69 -5.89 -9.99 3.23
C GLN A 69 -6.79 -10.33 4.42
N GLN A 70 -7.82 -9.53 4.64
CA GLN A 70 -8.84 -9.76 5.67
C GLN A 70 -10.22 -9.60 5.06
N ILE A 71 -11.18 -10.32 5.64
CA ILE A 71 -12.55 -10.41 5.15
C ILE A 71 -13.52 -10.41 6.33
N PHE A 72 -14.66 -9.75 6.17
CA PHE A 72 -15.82 -9.89 7.02
C PHE A 72 -17.09 -9.60 6.23
N ASN A 73 -18.26 -9.95 6.79
CA ASN A 73 -19.55 -9.62 6.19
C ASN A 73 -20.14 -8.41 6.92
N ASP A 74 -20.53 -7.39 6.15
CA ASP A 74 -21.22 -6.21 6.64
C ASP A 74 -22.64 -6.15 6.04
N PRO A 75 -23.70 -6.26 6.84
CA PRO A 75 -25.07 -6.12 6.36
C PRO A 75 -25.34 -4.80 5.61
N ALA A 76 -24.59 -3.74 5.90
CA ALA A 76 -24.71 -2.46 5.20
C ALA A 76 -24.18 -2.49 3.75
N GLU A 77 -23.35 -3.48 3.41
CA GLU A 77 -22.72 -3.62 2.09
C GLU A 77 -23.45 -4.65 1.20
N VAL A 78 -24.59 -5.19 1.66
CA VAL A 78 -25.41 -6.15 0.92
C VAL A 78 -26.00 -5.49 -0.32
N LYS A 79 -25.79 -6.12 -1.47
CA LYS A 79 -26.32 -5.71 -2.77
C LYS A 79 -26.49 -6.91 -3.69
N ALA A 80 -27.21 -6.75 -4.80
CA ALA A 80 -27.47 -7.85 -5.74
C ALA A 80 -26.19 -8.58 -6.20
N SER A 81 -25.07 -7.86 -6.33
CA SER A 81 -23.76 -8.43 -6.71
C SER A 81 -22.90 -8.94 -5.55
N SER A 82 -23.31 -8.69 -4.30
CA SER A 82 -22.65 -9.17 -3.06
C SER A 82 -23.73 -9.46 -2.02
N PRO A 83 -24.45 -10.59 -2.14
CA PRO A 83 -25.61 -10.87 -1.28
C PRO A 83 -25.22 -11.11 0.18
N GLU A 84 -23.98 -11.48 0.46
CA GLU A 84 -23.46 -11.63 1.82
C GLU A 84 -22.91 -10.32 2.42
N GLY A 85 -22.85 -9.23 1.64
CA GLY A 85 -22.26 -7.96 2.10
C GLY A 85 -20.77 -8.08 2.40
N ARG A 86 -20.06 -8.91 1.62
CA ARG A 86 -18.66 -9.25 1.87
C ARG A 86 -17.74 -8.04 1.67
N VAL A 87 -16.99 -7.69 2.71
CA VAL A 87 -15.99 -6.62 2.72
C VAL A 87 -14.61 -7.23 2.80
N LEU A 88 -13.76 -6.91 1.81
CA LEU A 88 -12.35 -7.25 1.82
C LEU A 88 -11.52 -6.00 2.10
N TYR A 89 -10.45 -6.17 2.88
CA TYR A 89 -9.48 -5.11 3.16
C TYR A 89 -8.07 -5.68 3.34
N LEU A 90 -7.08 -4.80 3.29
CA LEU A 90 -5.69 -5.12 3.57
C LEU A 90 -5.32 -4.60 4.95
N GLN A 91 -4.81 -5.47 5.81
CA GLN A 91 -4.23 -5.09 7.10
C GLN A 91 -2.71 -5.12 7.01
N TYR A 92 -2.09 -4.01 7.34
CA TYR A 92 -0.64 -3.85 7.47
C TYR A 92 -0.29 -3.99 8.94
N LEU A 93 0.65 -4.87 9.29
CA LEU A 93 1.15 -5.04 10.64
C LEU A 93 2.66 -4.80 10.65
N PHE A 94 3.08 -3.67 11.24
CA PHE A 94 4.48 -3.28 11.37
C PHE A 94 5.13 -4.01 12.55
N THR A 95 6.12 -4.85 12.28
CA THR A 95 6.63 -5.80 13.30
C THR A 95 7.45 -5.12 14.38
N GLY A 96 8.19 -4.06 14.05
CA GLY A 96 9.03 -3.33 15.00
C GLY A 96 8.22 -2.57 16.05
N SER A 97 7.11 -1.96 15.66
CA SER A 97 6.24 -1.15 16.52
C SER A 97 5.02 -1.90 17.07
N GLY A 98 4.61 -2.99 16.42
CA GLY A 98 3.33 -3.68 16.68
C GLY A 98 2.09 -2.92 16.18
N THR A 99 2.27 -1.79 15.48
CA THR A 99 1.16 -0.97 15.00
C THR A 99 0.51 -1.57 13.75
N LYS A 100 -0.77 -1.23 13.55
CA LYS A 100 -1.58 -1.69 12.44
C LYS A 100 -2.18 -0.52 11.67
N ALA A 101 -2.37 -0.75 10.38
CA ALA A 101 -3.06 0.16 9.47
C ALA A 101 -3.88 -0.63 8.45
N GLU A 102 -5.00 -0.09 7.99
CA GLU A 102 -5.91 -0.81 7.11
C GLU A 102 -6.26 -0.01 5.86
N THR A 103 -6.25 -0.65 4.70
CA THR A 103 -6.65 0.00 3.45
C THR A 103 -7.68 -0.82 2.71
N SER A 104 -8.45 -0.18 1.84
CA SER A 104 -9.35 -0.87 0.93
C SER A 104 -8.61 -1.89 0.06
N PHE A 105 -9.27 -3.04 -0.15
CA PHE A 105 -8.82 -4.03 -1.10
C PHE A 105 -8.78 -3.44 -2.52
N PRO A 106 -7.77 -3.78 -3.35
CA PRO A 106 -7.77 -3.35 -4.75
C PRO A 106 -9.03 -3.84 -5.47
N THR A 107 -9.45 -3.16 -6.53
CA THR A 107 -10.65 -3.53 -7.31
C THR A 107 -10.44 -4.79 -8.19
N THR A 108 -9.49 -5.65 -7.84
CA THR A 108 -9.16 -6.90 -8.53
C THR A 108 -9.78 -8.08 -7.80
N LEU A 109 -9.97 -9.20 -8.50
CA LEU A 109 -10.52 -10.42 -7.90
C LEU A 109 -9.55 -11.09 -6.91
N HIS A 110 -8.25 -10.95 -7.15
CA HIS A 110 -7.20 -11.52 -6.31
C HIS A 110 -6.19 -10.45 -5.95
N LEU A 111 -5.65 -10.54 -4.74
CA LEU A 111 -4.52 -9.73 -4.32
C LEU A 111 -3.25 -10.28 -4.96
N ARG A 112 -2.52 -9.44 -5.68
CA ARG A 112 -1.22 -9.82 -6.26
C ARG A 112 -0.11 -9.03 -5.58
N ALA A 113 1.10 -9.60 -5.60
CA ALA A 113 2.31 -8.94 -5.09
C ALA A 113 2.49 -7.52 -5.67
N ILE A 114 2.19 -7.31 -6.94
CA ILE A 114 2.29 -5.99 -7.59
C ILE A 114 1.32 -4.95 -7.03
N ASP A 115 0.12 -5.36 -6.60
CA ASP A 115 -0.88 -4.46 -6.03
C ASP A 115 -0.45 -4.01 -4.63
N VAL A 116 0.14 -4.92 -3.85
CA VAL A 116 0.79 -4.60 -2.56
C VAL A 116 1.99 -3.68 -2.77
N ALA A 117 2.88 -4.02 -3.70
CA ALA A 117 4.09 -3.24 -4.01
C ALA A 117 3.75 -1.79 -4.38
N ARG A 118 2.73 -1.57 -5.23
CA ARG A 118 2.28 -0.22 -5.61
C ARG A 118 1.79 0.59 -4.42
N LYS A 119 1.01 -0.01 -3.51
CA LYS A 119 0.56 0.68 -2.29
C LYS A 119 1.73 1.03 -1.38
N VAL A 120 2.68 0.10 -1.19
CA VAL A 120 3.88 0.29 -0.37
C VAL A 120 4.78 1.40 -0.92
N VAL A 121 5.04 1.42 -2.23
CA VAL A 121 5.83 2.47 -2.90
C VAL A 121 5.11 3.81 -2.84
N LYS A 122 3.80 3.85 -3.13
CA LYS A 122 3.00 5.08 -3.08
C LYS A 122 3.01 5.71 -1.68
N ALA A 123 2.99 4.88 -0.64
CA ALA A 123 3.06 5.33 0.74
C ALA A 123 4.49 5.66 1.20
N GLY A 124 5.52 5.42 0.38
CA GLY A 124 6.91 5.73 0.73
C GLY A 124 7.42 4.91 1.92
N LEU A 125 6.87 3.71 2.15
CA LEU A 125 7.14 2.92 3.36
C LEU A 125 8.59 2.41 3.44
N PHE A 126 9.33 2.41 2.34
CA PHE A 126 10.76 2.16 2.36
C PHE A 126 11.57 3.38 1.93
N ALA A 127 12.72 3.54 2.57
CA ALA A 127 13.78 4.46 2.18
C ALA A 127 15.11 3.72 2.29
N ASN A 128 15.96 3.81 1.26
CA ASN A 128 17.28 3.18 1.22
C ASN A 128 17.25 1.67 1.55
N GLY A 129 16.20 0.97 1.10
CA GLY A 129 16.09 -0.48 1.27
C GLY A 129 15.69 -0.95 2.68
N THR A 130 15.28 -0.04 3.57
CA THR A 130 14.73 -0.36 4.89
C THR A 130 13.43 0.41 5.14
N LEU A 131 12.75 0.14 6.26
CA LEU A 131 11.51 0.81 6.64
C LEU A 131 11.76 2.30 6.86
N ASN A 132 10.93 3.13 6.25
CA ASN A 132 10.86 4.55 6.55
C ASN A 132 9.91 4.74 7.73
N GLU A 133 10.46 4.85 8.95
CA GLU A 133 9.69 4.89 10.20
C GLU A 133 8.69 6.06 10.24
N GLN A 134 9.07 7.24 9.71
CA GLN A 134 8.16 8.38 9.66
C GLN A 134 6.99 8.11 8.71
N ALA A 135 7.26 7.61 7.50
CA ALA A 135 6.20 7.27 6.55
C ALA A 135 5.30 6.14 7.09
N ALA A 136 5.85 5.19 7.84
CA ALA A 136 5.06 4.15 8.50
C ALA A 136 4.14 4.73 9.58
N ALA A 137 4.64 5.64 10.42
CA ALA A 137 3.84 6.34 11.42
C ALA A 137 2.73 7.18 10.79
N ASP A 138 3.04 7.92 9.73
CA ASP A 138 2.06 8.71 8.97
C ASP A 138 1.03 7.80 8.30
N PHE A 139 1.45 6.68 7.74
CA PHE A 139 0.57 5.70 7.12
C PHE A 139 -0.42 5.12 8.14
N VAL A 140 0.04 4.78 9.35
CA VAL A 140 -0.82 4.32 10.44
C VAL A 140 -1.81 5.42 10.85
N THR A 141 -1.32 6.64 11.02
CA THR A 141 -2.16 7.78 11.43
C THR A 141 -3.25 8.08 10.40
N ASN A 142 -2.92 8.04 9.12
CA ASN A 142 -3.85 8.39 8.05
C ASN A 142 -4.88 7.30 7.72
N ASN A 143 -4.56 6.03 7.96
CA ASN A 143 -5.44 4.92 7.58
C ASN A 143 -6.16 4.29 8.77
N GLY A 144 -5.55 4.28 9.96
CA GLY A 144 -6.14 3.71 11.16
C GLY A 144 -6.57 2.24 11.00
N ASN A 145 -7.58 1.83 11.76
CA ASN A 145 -8.10 0.45 11.82
C ASN A 145 -9.62 0.38 11.63
N ALA A 146 -10.17 1.24 10.77
CA ALA A 146 -11.62 1.41 10.62
C ALA A 146 -12.36 0.13 10.22
N PHE A 147 -11.74 -0.77 9.46
CA PHE A 147 -12.38 -2.02 9.04
C PHE A 147 -12.46 -3.00 10.21
N SER A 148 -11.39 -3.14 10.99
CA SER A 148 -11.42 -3.95 12.21
C SER A 148 -12.38 -3.40 13.26
N GLU A 149 -12.44 -2.08 13.44
CA GLU A 149 -13.41 -1.42 14.32
C GLU A 149 -14.85 -1.72 13.88
N ARG A 150 -15.13 -1.61 12.57
CA ARG A 150 -16.43 -1.97 12.00
C ARG A 150 -16.76 -3.44 12.22
N ARG A 151 -15.81 -4.35 11.99
CA ARG A 151 -15.97 -5.79 12.20
C ARG A 151 -16.32 -6.11 13.66
N GLN A 152 -15.63 -5.48 14.62
CA GLN A 152 -15.89 -5.65 16.04
C GLN A 152 -17.28 -5.16 16.44
N ALA A 153 -17.71 -3.99 15.92
CA ALA A 153 -19.04 -3.45 16.16
C ALA A 153 -20.17 -4.35 15.65
N LEU A 154 -19.90 -5.22 14.68
CA LEU A 154 -20.84 -6.20 14.11
C LEU A 154 -20.85 -7.56 14.85
N ASN A 155 -20.22 -7.66 16.02
CA ASN A 155 -20.00 -8.90 16.81
C ASN A 155 -18.95 -9.88 16.23
N GLY A 156 -18.06 -9.42 15.35
CA GLY A 156 -16.93 -10.24 14.90
C GLY A 156 -15.84 -10.30 15.97
N ARG A 157 -15.57 -11.49 16.52
CA ARG A 157 -14.35 -11.77 17.31
C ARG A 157 -13.09 -11.55 16.45
#